data_AF-A0A4R4WE63-F1
#
_entry.id   AF-A0A4R4WE63-F1
#
_cell.length_a   1.000
_cell.length_b   1.000
_cell.length_c   1.000
_cell.angle_alpha   90.00
_cell.angle_beta   90.00
_cell.angle_gamma   90.00
#
_symmetry.space_group_name_H-M   'P 1'
#
loop_
_entity.id
_entity.type
_entity.pdbx_description
1 polymer ?
#
loop_
_entity_poly.entity_id
_entity_poly.type
_entity_poly.pdbx_seq_one_letter_code
_entity_poly.pdbx_strand_id
1 'polypeptide(L)' 'MAARLVIAITSQDIGARITTRRRVPEGFRDTVGILVSWESGVLTVRKKDGTLVEIPEETLVAARVVPAAPPRPRRM' A
#
# COMPACT_ATOMS: atom_id res chain seq x y z
N MET A 1 22.32 -2.44 -5.84
CA MET A 1 21.18 -1.91 -6.62
C MET A 1 20.38 -1.00 -5.69
N ALA A 2 20.38 0.32 -5.91
CA ALA A 2 19.60 1.23 -5.08
C ALA A 2 18.12 1.15 -5.52
N ALA A 3 17.21 0.80 -4.61
CA ALA A 3 15.78 0.83 -4.91
C ALA A 3 15.30 2.29 -4.94
N ARG A 4 14.73 2.73 -6.05
CA ARG A 4 14.13 4.07 -6.16
C ARG A 4 12.80 4.09 -5.41
N LEU A 5 12.65 5.04 -4.50
CA LEU A 5 11.39 5.35 -3.86
C LEU A 5 10.49 6.09 -4.88
N VAL A 6 9.35 5.50 -5.22
CA VAL A 6 8.41 6.03 -6.22
C VAL A 6 6.99 5.85 -5.70
N ILE A 7 6.18 6.91 -5.79
CA ILE A 7 4.73 6.87 -5.60
C ILE A 7 4.11 6.82 -7.00
N ALA A 8 3.63 5.64 -7.39
CA ALA A 8 3.05 5.35 -8.70
C ALA A 8 1.59 4.87 -8.54
N ILE A 9 0.85 5.53 -7.65
CA ILE A 9 -0.58 5.36 -7.45
C ILE A 9 -1.24 6.73 -7.40
N THR A 10 -2.54 6.76 -7.67
CA THR A 10 -3.41 7.93 -7.60
C THR A 10 -4.73 7.54 -6.93
N SER A 11 -5.63 8.50 -6.71
CA SER A 11 -7.00 8.21 -6.26
C SER A 11 -7.79 7.34 -7.23
N GLN A 12 -7.39 7.23 -8.51
CA GLN A 12 -8.02 6.31 -9.48
C GLN A 12 -7.75 4.84 -9.17
N ASP A 13 -6.76 4.54 -8.31
CA ASP A 13 -6.42 3.18 -7.91
C ASP A 13 -7.23 2.70 -6.69
N ILE A 14 -8.27 3.43 -6.28
CA ILE A 14 -9.21 2.95 -5.25
C ILE A 14 -9.84 1.63 -5.72
N GLY A 15 -9.87 0.64 -4.84
CA GLY A 15 -10.27 -0.74 -5.12
C GLY A 15 -9.11 -1.64 -5.59
N ALA A 16 -7.97 -1.07 -6.00
CA ALA A 16 -6.81 -1.83 -6.39
C ALA A 16 -6.02 -2.33 -5.17
N ARG A 17 -5.32 -3.46 -5.36
CA ARG A 17 -4.33 -3.92 -4.39
C ARG A 17 -3.05 -3.11 -4.57
N ILE A 18 -2.58 -2.51 -3.49
CA ILE A 18 -1.37 -1.69 -3.48
C ILE A 18 -0.38 -2.19 -2.44
N THR A 19 0.88 -1.87 -2.67
CA THR A 19 1.91 -1.84 -1.63
C THR A 19 2.24 -0.38 -1.33
N THR A 20 2.50 -0.10 -0.06
CA THR A 20 2.89 1.22 0.44
C THR A 20 4.09 1.06 1.35
N ARG A 21 4.97 2.07 1.34
CA ARG A 21 6.02 2.29 2.32
C ARG A 21 5.87 3.70 2.84
N ARG A 22 5.77 3.83 4.16
CA ARG A 22 5.63 5.12 4.85
C ARG A 22 6.73 5.32 5.89
N ARG A 23 7.07 6.58 6.17
CA ARG A 23 7.91 6.97 7.29
C ARG A 23 7.14 6.86 8.60
N VAL A 24 7.82 6.40 9.63
CA VAL A 24 7.38 6.39 11.04
C VAL A 24 8.56 6.80 11.93
N PRO A 25 8.36 7.18 13.20
CA PRO A 25 9.46 7.58 14.08
C PRO A 25 10.59 6.54 14.17
N GLU A 26 10.24 5.26 14.15
CA GLU A 26 11.18 4.13 14.21
C GLU A 26 11.84 3.77 12.85
N GLY A 27 11.57 4.52 11.78
CA GLY A 27 12.09 4.27 10.43
C GLY A 27 11.00 4.16 9.37
N PHE A 28 10.84 2.98 8.77
CA PHE A 28 9.87 2.75 7.71
C PHE A 28 8.95 1.58 8.04
N ARG A 29 7.68 1.69 7.64
CA ARG A 29 6.73 0.58 7.70
C ARG A 29 6.07 0.38 6.34
N ASP A 30 5.91 -0.90 6.01
CA ASP A 30 5.28 -1.33 4.77
C ASP A 30 3.86 -1.81 5.05
N THR A 31 2.94 -1.56 4.13
CA THR A 31 1.56 -2.06 4.19
C THR A 31 1.11 -2.49 2.81
N VAL A 32 0.56 -3.70 2.75
CA VAL A 32 -0.06 -4.26 1.55
C VAL A 32 -1.54 -4.47 1.82
N GLY A 33 -2.38 -3.98 0.93
CA GLY A 33 -3.83 -4.06 1.08
C GLY A 33 -4.56 -3.46 -0.11
N ILE A 34 -5.87 -3.32 0.03
CA ILE A 34 -6.72 -2.65 -0.94
C ILE A 34 -6.79 -1.17 -0.58
N LEU A 35 -6.55 -0.27 -1.53
CA LEU A 35 -6.80 1.15 -1.35
C LEU A 35 -8.32 1.37 -1.29
N VAL A 36 -8.84 1.83 -0.16
CA VAL A 36 -10.28 1.96 0.08
C VAL A 36 -10.75 3.39 -0.09
N SER A 37 -9.93 4.36 0.32
CA SER A 37 -10.15 5.78 0.10
C SER A 37 -8.82 6.50 -0.03
N TRP A 38 -8.85 7.65 -0.71
CA TRP A 38 -7.78 8.63 -0.71
C TRP A 38 -8.43 10.00 -0.77
N GLU A 39 -8.51 10.65 0.39
CA GLU A 39 -9.17 11.93 0.54
C GLU A 39 -8.50 12.72 1.66
N SER A 40 -8.57 14.04 1.59
CA SER A 40 -8.00 14.93 2.61
C SER A 40 -6.52 14.65 2.95
N GLY A 41 -5.75 14.19 1.95
CA GLY A 41 -4.33 13.84 2.14
C GLY A 41 -4.10 12.56 2.95
N VAL A 42 -5.10 11.70 3.10
CA VAL A 42 -4.99 10.43 3.83
C VAL A 42 -5.44 9.27 2.95
N LEU A 43 -4.60 8.25 2.87
CA LEU A 43 -4.91 6.98 2.22
C LEU A 43 -5.42 6.01 3.27
N THR A 44 -6.60 5.41 3.03
CA THR A 44 -7.09 4.28 3.83
C THR A 44 -6.80 2.99 3.09
N VAL A 45 -6.08 2.07 3.74
CA VAL A 45 -5.73 0.77 3.17
C VAL A 45 -6.33 -0.35 4.01
N ARG A 46 -7.15 -1.19 3.39
CA ARG A 46 -7.68 -2.42 4.01
C ARG A 46 -6.70 -3.56 3.84
N LYS A 47 -6.14 -4.03 4.94
CA LYS A 47 -5.29 -5.21 5.00
C LYS A 47 -6.10 -6.49 4.75
N LYS A 48 -5.38 -7.56 4.42
CA LYS A 48 -5.96 -8.89 4.20
C LYS A 48 -6.75 -9.41 5.41
N ASP A 49 -6.32 -9.06 6.62
CA ASP A 49 -6.99 -9.44 7.88
C ASP A 49 -8.27 -8.63 8.18
N GLY A 50 -8.62 -7.68 7.30
CA GLY A 50 -9.78 -6.82 7.44
C GLY A 50 -9.50 -5.49 8.14
N THR A 51 -8.32 -5.32 8.76
CA THR A 51 -7.91 -4.09 9.46
C THR A 51 -7.75 -2.94 8.48
N LEU A 52 -8.23 -1.75 8.86
CA LEU A 52 -7.99 -0.51 8.14
C LEU A 52 -6.73 0.18 8.69
N VAL A 53 -5.89 0.67 7.80
CA VAL A 53 -4.73 1.48 8.14
C VAL A 53 -4.81 2.79 7.39
N GLU A 54 -4.78 3.88 8.15
CA GLU A 54 -4.67 5.23 7.62
C GLU A 54 -3.19 5.60 7.45
N ILE A 55 -2.88 6.20 6.31
CA ILE A 55 -1.53 6.62 5.93
C ILE A 55 -1.62 8.07 5.46
N PRO A 56 -1.07 9.04 6.20
CA PRO A 56 -0.95 10.40 5.71
C PRO A 56 -0.04 10.45 4.48
N GLU A 57 -0.49 11.14 3.44
CA GLU A 57 0.20 11.24 2.15
C GLU A 57 1.61 11.82 2.31
N GLU A 58 1.81 12.76 3.22
CA GLU A 58 3.12 13.36 3.49
C GLU A 58 4.15 12.38 4.08
N THR A 59 3.68 11.26 4.66
CA THR A 59 4.55 10.20 5.19
C THR A 59 4.90 9.15 4.14
N LEU A 60 4.16 9.11 3.02
CA LEU A 60 4.32 8.11 1.97
C LEU A 60 5.62 8.36 1.21
N VAL A 61 6.44 7.32 1.06
CA VAL A 61 7.70 7.43 0.32
C VAL A 61 7.74 6.52 -0.89
N ALA A 62 6.98 5.44 -0.89
CA ALA A 62 6.75 4.64 -2.08
C ALA A 62 5.37 4.01 -2.05
N ALA A 63 4.75 3.89 -3.20
CA ALA A 63 3.54 3.12 -3.37
C ALA A 63 3.38 2.66 -4.82
N ARG A 64 2.80 1.48 -5.01
CA ARG A 64 2.56 0.90 -6.33
C ARG A 64 1.36 -0.02 -6.31
N VAL A 65 0.59 -0.04 -7.40
CA VAL A 65 -0.37 -1.11 -7.68
C VAL A 65 0.38 -2.44 -7.83
N VAL A 66 -0.12 -3.47 -7.17
CA VAL A 66 0.40 -4.84 -7.27
C VAL A 66 -0.70 -5.77 -7.77
N PRO A 67 -0.36 -6.77 -8.62
CA PRO A 67 -1.32 -7.79 -9.01
C PRO A 67 -1.88 -8.53 -7.80
N ALA A 68 -3.03 -9.18 -7.98
CA ALA A 68 -3.50 -10.17 -7.02
C ALA A 68 -2.38 -11.20 -6.77
N ALA A 69 -2.24 -11.63 -5.50
CA ALA A 69 -1.23 -12.64 -5.18
C ALA A 69 -1.50 -13.90 -6.02
N PRO A 70 -0.47 -14.48 -6.65
CA PRO A 70 -0.65 -15.67 -7.46
C PRO A 70 -1.28 -16.81 -6.63
N PRO A 71 -2.05 -17.71 -7.25
CA PRO A 71 -2.61 -18.88 -6.57
C PRO A 71 -1.48 -19.64 -5.87
N ARG A 72 -1.70 -20.02 -4.61
CA ARG A 72 -0.72 -20.84 -3.89
C ARG A 72 -0.61 -22.19 -4.61
N PRO A 73 0.59 -22.66 -5.00
CA PRO A 73 0.73 -23.99 -5.56
C PRO A 73 0.21 -25.00 -4.51
N ARG A 74 -0.72 -25.86 -4.93
CA ARG A 74 -1.12 -27.02 -4.11
C ARG A 74 0.13 -27.89 -3.98
N ARG A 75 0.67 -28.04 -2.78
CA ARG A 75 1.56 -29.16 -2.49
C ARG A 75 0.70 -30.43 -2.65
N MET A 76 0.99 -31.22 -3.68
CA MET A 76 0.63 -32.63 -3.70
C MET A 76 1.56 -33.39 -2.75
#